data_AF-A0A2I0ERQ5-F1
#
_entry.id   AF-A0A2I0ERQ5-F1
#
_cell.length_a   1.000
_cell.length_b   1.000
_cell.length_c   1.000
_cell.angle_alpha   90.00
_cell.angle_beta   90.00
_cell.angle_gamma   90.00
#
_symmetry.space_group_name_H-M   'P 1'
#
loop_
_entity.id
_entity.type
_entity.pdbx_description
1 polymer ?
#
loop_
_entity_poly.entity_id
_entity_poly.type
_entity_poly.pdbx_seq_one_letter_code
_entity_poly.pdbx_strand_id
1 'polypeptide(L)'
;MRTMPKRLQKGDTVGIISPSSPPNLENLKKALPFLEEMGLNIKMGKSVEAKNGYLAGTDEERLADLHAMFEDPEVKGIICAGGGYGAARYADQIDYGMIKENPKVFWGYSDVTFLHNAIGMYAELVTFHGPMLASDVGKPEFHERSGRMFGQLFQPFELHYDESISELETLSGGMADGELVGGNLSLIRGGIGTKFELDTKGKILLIEDTGEEPYQVDEMLNQLKQARKFEEVAGIVIGDFKNAEPKKPEQSWTLDQVLDDYFKDMGIPVVKGFKIGHCEPHFSVPLGVKARLDANAKTLTILPGVE
;
A
#
# COMPACT_ATOMS: atom_id res chain seq x y z
N MET A 1 11.74 7.37 13.92
CA MET A 1 10.29 7.08 13.86
C MET A 1 9.74 8.03 12.81
N ARG A 2 8.93 7.55 11.87
CA ARG A 2 8.46 8.37 10.76
C ARG A 2 7.54 9.49 11.26
N THR A 3 7.58 10.64 10.59
CA THR A 3 6.66 11.75 10.76
C THR A 3 5.25 11.30 10.39
N MET A 4 4.30 11.47 11.30
CA MET A 4 2.88 11.31 10.99
C MET A 4 2.38 12.61 10.36
N PRO A 5 1.65 12.57 9.23
CA PRO A 5 0.96 13.75 8.75
C PRO A 5 -0.16 14.16 9.72
N LYS A 6 -0.49 15.45 9.70
CA LYS A 6 -1.68 15.95 10.40
C LYS A 6 -2.93 15.28 9.86
N ARG A 7 -3.86 14.95 10.75
CA ARG A 7 -5.19 14.46 10.35
C ARG A 7 -5.96 15.50 9.52
N LEU A 8 -6.78 15.00 8.60
CA LEU A 8 -7.73 15.79 7.82
C LEU A 8 -8.88 16.30 8.68
N GLN A 9 -9.46 17.40 8.25
CA GLN A 9 -10.63 18.03 8.82
C GLN A 9 -11.66 18.31 7.72
N LYS A 10 -12.92 18.46 8.10
CA LYS A 10 -13.95 18.94 7.17
C LYS A 10 -13.56 20.34 6.68
N GLY A 11 -13.61 20.55 5.38
CA GLY A 11 -13.17 21.76 4.68
C GLY A 11 -11.73 21.70 4.17
N ASP A 12 -10.94 20.70 4.55
CA ASP A 12 -9.58 20.53 4.01
C ASP A 12 -9.62 20.16 2.52
N THR A 13 -8.60 20.59 1.79
CA THR A 13 -8.42 20.22 0.38
C THR A 13 -7.53 18.98 0.26
N VAL A 14 -7.97 18.00 -0.52
CA VAL A 14 -7.15 16.88 -0.96
C VAL A 14 -6.81 16.99 -2.44
N GLY A 15 -5.54 16.73 -2.75
CA GLY A 15 -5.04 16.61 -4.11
C GLY A 15 -5.33 15.21 -4.65
N ILE A 16 -5.81 15.12 -5.89
CA ILE A 16 -5.95 13.86 -6.61
C ILE A 16 -4.87 13.81 -7.69
N ILE A 17 -4.06 12.75 -7.70
CA ILE A 17 -2.98 12.57 -8.69
C ILE A 17 -3.03 11.18 -9.33
N SER A 18 -2.40 11.03 -10.49
CA SER A 18 -2.22 9.74 -11.17
C SER A 18 -0.72 9.45 -11.33
N PRO A 19 -0.05 8.86 -10.32
CA PRO A 19 1.40 8.62 -10.36
C PRO A 19 1.79 7.51 -11.36
N SER A 20 0.83 6.70 -11.79
CA SER A 20 1.05 5.46 -12.54
C SER A 20 0.35 5.51 -13.90
N SER A 21 -0.65 4.66 -14.09
CA SER A 21 -1.43 4.58 -15.34
C SER A 21 -2.59 5.59 -15.35
N PRO A 22 -3.11 5.94 -16.55
CA PRO A 22 -4.29 6.79 -16.65
C PRO A 22 -5.48 6.12 -15.94
N PRO A 23 -6.15 6.80 -15.00
CA PRO A 23 -7.30 6.23 -14.32
C PRO A 23 -8.48 6.09 -15.29
N ASN A 24 -9.41 5.20 -14.95
CA ASN A 24 -10.72 5.20 -15.61
C ASN A 24 -11.48 6.48 -15.17
N LEU A 25 -11.61 7.45 -16.08
CA LEU A 25 -12.22 8.74 -15.77
C LEU A 25 -13.71 8.66 -15.43
N GLU A 26 -14.44 7.65 -15.91
CA GLU A 26 -15.85 7.47 -15.55
C GLU A 26 -15.97 7.00 -14.10
N ASN A 27 -15.16 6.03 -13.68
CA ASN A 27 -15.10 5.60 -12.30
C ASN A 27 -14.57 6.72 -11.39
N LEU A 28 -13.54 7.45 -11.82
CA LEU A 28 -13.05 8.59 -11.03
C LEU A 28 -14.15 9.60 -10.75
N LYS A 29 -14.94 9.98 -11.77
CA LYS A 29 -16.09 10.89 -11.60
C LYS A 29 -17.12 10.34 -10.62
N LYS A 30 -17.40 9.05 -10.64
CA LYS A 30 -18.30 8.39 -9.68
C LYS A 30 -17.74 8.38 -8.26
N ALA A 31 -16.42 8.44 -8.10
CA ALA A 31 -15.75 8.43 -6.80
C ALA A 31 -15.62 9.83 -6.17
N LEU A 32 -15.70 10.92 -6.93
CA LEU A 32 -15.54 12.28 -6.37
C LEU A 32 -16.57 12.60 -5.27
N PRO A 33 -17.87 12.27 -5.42
CA PRO A 33 -18.87 12.51 -4.38
C PRO A 33 -18.52 11.85 -3.04
N PHE A 34 -17.82 10.71 -3.05
CA PHE A 34 -17.39 10.05 -1.81
C PHE A 34 -16.49 10.96 -0.95
N LEU A 35 -15.54 11.67 -1.57
CA LEU A 35 -14.67 12.60 -0.85
C LEU A 35 -15.42 13.88 -0.41
N GLU A 36 -16.33 14.36 -1.25
CA GLU A 36 -17.17 15.53 -0.95
C GLU A 36 -18.11 15.25 0.24
N GLU A 37 -18.70 14.05 0.29
CA GLU A 37 -19.55 13.58 1.41
C GLU A 37 -18.76 13.44 2.72
N MET A 38 -17.45 13.13 2.64
CA MET A 38 -16.54 13.20 3.78
C MET A 38 -16.21 14.65 4.21
N GLY A 39 -16.67 15.64 3.45
CA GLY A 39 -16.49 17.06 3.72
C GLY A 39 -15.17 17.62 3.21
N LEU A 40 -14.54 16.98 2.23
CA LEU A 40 -13.26 17.43 1.65
C LEU A 40 -13.49 18.24 0.36
N ASN A 41 -12.63 19.22 0.15
CA ASN A 41 -12.48 19.91 -1.14
C ASN A 41 -11.50 19.13 -2.03
N ILE A 42 -11.66 19.23 -3.34
CA ILE A 42 -10.87 18.45 -4.30
C ILE A 42 -10.03 19.39 -5.17
N LYS A 43 -8.73 19.11 -5.26
CA LYS A 43 -7.81 19.71 -6.24
C LYS A 43 -7.28 18.64 -7.19
N MET A 44 -7.59 18.76 -8.48
CA MET A 44 -7.18 17.77 -9.48
C MET A 44 -5.76 18.06 -9.99
N GLY A 45 -4.91 17.03 -10.04
CA GLY A 45 -3.64 17.05 -10.75
C GLY A 45 -3.83 17.09 -12.26
N LYS A 46 -2.91 17.70 -12.99
CA LYS A 46 -2.97 17.85 -14.44
C LYS A 46 -2.80 16.51 -15.16
N SER A 47 -1.96 15.63 -14.62
CA SER A 47 -1.65 14.31 -15.19
C SER A 47 -2.84 13.36 -15.16
N VAL A 48 -3.85 13.64 -14.33
CA VAL A 48 -5.01 12.76 -14.14
C VAL A 48 -5.80 12.53 -15.44
N GLU A 49 -5.89 13.54 -16.30
CA GLU A 49 -6.54 13.44 -17.61
C GLU A 49 -5.55 13.14 -18.75
N ALA A 50 -4.24 13.19 -18.47
CA ALA A 50 -3.20 12.95 -19.45
C ALA A 50 -3.10 11.45 -19.82
N LYS A 51 -2.69 11.19 -21.07
CA LYS A 51 -2.48 9.84 -21.58
C LYS A 51 -1.23 9.80 -22.43
N ASN A 52 -0.32 8.90 -22.08
CA ASN A 52 0.86 8.55 -22.85
C ASN A 52 1.02 7.03 -22.85
N GLY A 53 0.27 6.36 -23.74
CA GLY A 53 0.17 4.90 -23.73
C GLY A 53 -0.43 4.38 -22.42
N TYR A 54 0.32 3.54 -21.70
CA TYR A 54 -0.06 3.01 -20.39
C TYR A 54 0.29 3.93 -19.20
N LEU A 55 0.83 5.14 -19.45
CA LEU A 55 1.23 6.12 -18.43
C LEU A 55 0.25 7.32 -18.41
N ALA A 56 -0.05 7.84 -17.20
CA ALA A 56 -0.84 9.05 -17.01
C ALA A 56 -0.03 10.32 -17.32
N GLY A 57 0.34 10.49 -18.59
CA GLY A 57 1.27 11.54 -19.03
C GLY A 57 2.74 11.10 -18.97
N THR A 58 3.66 12.03 -19.19
CA THR A 58 5.11 11.78 -19.11
C THR A 58 5.57 11.57 -17.66
N ASP A 59 6.85 11.20 -17.49
CA ASP A 59 7.45 11.11 -16.15
C ASP A 59 7.49 12.50 -15.48
N GLU A 60 7.77 13.56 -16.25
CA GLU A 60 7.80 14.95 -15.78
C GLU A 60 6.43 15.47 -15.37
N GLU A 61 5.36 15.13 -16.11
CA GLU A 61 4.00 15.55 -15.77
C GLU A 61 3.52 14.95 -14.46
N ARG A 62 3.81 13.66 -14.22
CA ARG A 62 3.43 12.96 -12.99
C ARG A 62 4.28 13.40 -11.80
N LEU A 63 5.57 13.65 -12.01
CA LEU A 63 6.45 14.25 -11.01
C LEU A 63 5.98 15.67 -10.62
N ALA A 64 5.64 16.50 -11.60
CA ALA A 64 5.16 17.86 -11.38
C ALA A 64 3.86 17.89 -10.59
N ASP A 65 2.93 16.97 -10.85
CA ASP A 65 1.70 16.83 -10.05
C ASP A 65 2.01 16.42 -8.61
N LEU A 66 2.89 15.44 -8.40
CA LEU A 66 3.27 15.01 -7.06
C LEU A 66 3.89 16.18 -6.27
N HIS A 67 4.86 16.88 -6.86
CA HIS A 67 5.50 18.04 -6.24
C HIS A 67 4.52 19.16 -5.96
N ALA A 68 3.72 19.56 -6.94
CA ALA A 68 2.75 20.63 -6.77
C ALA A 68 1.73 20.35 -5.64
N MET A 69 1.35 19.09 -5.43
CA MET A 69 0.44 18.73 -4.33
C MET A 69 1.14 18.71 -2.96
N PHE A 70 2.42 18.35 -2.90
CA PHE A 70 3.18 18.42 -1.64
C PHE A 70 3.56 19.87 -1.27
N GLU A 71 3.95 20.69 -2.25
CA GLU A 71 4.33 22.09 -2.02
C GLU A 71 3.15 23.01 -1.68
N ASP A 72 1.94 22.70 -2.18
CA ASP A 72 0.78 23.55 -1.93
C ASP A 72 0.33 23.46 -0.46
N PRO A 73 0.41 24.56 0.33
CA PRO A 73 -0.01 24.56 1.72
C PRO A 73 -1.52 24.38 1.90
N GLU A 74 -2.34 24.64 0.88
CA GLU A 74 -3.79 24.42 0.94
C GLU A 74 -4.15 22.93 0.85
N VAL A 75 -3.29 22.11 0.25
CA VAL A 75 -3.48 20.66 0.13
C VAL A 75 -3.02 19.97 1.42
N LYS A 76 -3.96 19.31 2.12
CA LYS A 76 -3.73 18.60 3.39
C LYS A 76 -3.58 17.09 3.23
N GLY A 77 -3.92 16.55 2.07
CA GLY A 77 -3.74 15.14 1.73
C GLY A 77 -3.70 14.91 0.23
N ILE A 78 -3.14 13.79 -0.18
CA ILE A 78 -2.97 13.37 -1.56
C ILE A 78 -3.55 11.96 -1.68
N ILE A 79 -4.51 11.79 -2.58
CA ILE A 79 -5.20 10.52 -2.83
C ILE A 79 -4.94 10.12 -4.29
N CYS A 80 -4.34 8.96 -4.49
CA CYS A 80 -4.08 8.46 -5.83
C CYS A 80 -5.39 8.05 -6.53
N ALA A 81 -5.55 8.49 -7.78
CA ALA A 81 -6.73 8.17 -8.58
C ALA A 81 -6.77 6.68 -8.97
N GLY A 82 -5.62 6.06 -9.19
CA GLY A 82 -5.52 4.65 -9.55
C GLY A 82 -4.06 4.18 -9.59
N GLY A 83 -3.89 2.86 -9.70
CA GLY A 83 -2.59 2.20 -9.79
C GLY A 83 -2.15 1.99 -11.23
N GLY A 84 -1.63 0.81 -11.53
CA GLY A 84 -1.21 0.40 -12.87
C GLY A 84 0.30 0.26 -12.95
N TYR A 85 0.96 1.08 -13.78
CA TYR A 85 2.40 1.03 -13.93
C TYR A 85 2.97 2.44 -14.14
N GLY A 86 4.11 2.70 -13.51
CA GLY A 86 4.98 3.82 -13.88
C GLY A 86 5.44 4.68 -12.72
N ALA A 87 5.00 4.43 -11.49
CA ALA A 87 5.39 5.21 -10.32
C ALA A 87 6.91 5.16 -10.07
N ALA A 88 7.54 4.00 -10.30
CA ALA A 88 8.98 3.82 -10.10
C ALA A 88 9.85 4.62 -11.08
N ARG A 89 9.32 5.00 -12.25
CA ARG A 89 10.10 5.57 -13.37
C ARG A 89 10.74 6.92 -13.08
N TYR A 90 10.13 7.69 -12.18
CA TYR A 90 10.56 9.04 -11.82
C TYR A 90 10.92 9.16 -10.34
N ALA A 91 10.94 8.05 -9.60
CA ALA A 91 11.17 8.05 -8.16
C ALA A 91 12.54 8.62 -7.78
N ASP A 92 13.55 8.51 -8.65
CA ASP A 92 14.89 9.05 -8.45
C ASP A 92 14.99 10.56 -8.63
N GLN A 93 13.98 11.18 -9.23
CA GLN A 93 13.86 12.62 -9.47
C GLN A 93 12.98 13.33 -8.42
N ILE A 94 12.33 12.58 -7.53
CA ILE A 94 11.50 13.15 -6.47
C ILE A 94 12.39 13.88 -5.46
N ASP A 95 12.07 15.15 -5.20
CA ASP A 95 12.58 15.89 -4.04
C ASP A 95 11.93 15.39 -2.75
N TYR A 96 12.54 14.37 -2.14
CA TYR A 96 12.09 13.84 -0.85
C TYR A 96 12.34 14.80 0.32
N GLY A 97 13.27 15.74 0.19
CA GLY A 97 13.51 16.78 1.20
C GLY A 97 12.31 17.71 1.29
N MET A 98 11.80 18.16 0.15
CA MET A 98 10.57 18.95 0.06
C MET A 98 9.37 18.20 0.65
N ILE A 99 9.22 16.89 0.37
CA ILE A 99 8.15 16.07 0.95
C ILE A 99 8.28 16.00 2.48
N LYS A 100 9.51 15.83 2.99
CA LYS A 100 9.78 15.78 4.44
C LYS A 100 9.44 17.10 5.14
N GLU A 101 9.67 18.23 4.47
CA GLU A 101 9.32 19.57 4.97
C GLU A 101 7.81 19.87 4.89
N ASN A 102 7.08 19.15 4.04
CA ASN A 102 5.63 19.32 3.82
C ASN A 102 4.84 18.02 4.06
N PRO A 103 4.93 17.42 5.27
CA PRO A 103 4.29 16.14 5.54
C PRO A 103 2.77 16.26 5.47
N LYS A 104 2.16 15.44 4.62
CA LYS A 104 0.70 15.35 4.43
C LYS A 104 0.28 13.94 4.12
N VAL A 105 -1.02 13.64 4.28
CA VAL A 105 -1.56 12.32 3.98
C VAL A 105 -1.22 11.93 2.56
N PHE A 106 -0.74 10.70 2.34
CA PHE A 106 -0.51 10.12 1.02
C PHE A 106 -1.15 8.73 0.95
N TRP A 107 -2.17 8.57 0.11
CA TRP A 107 -3.06 7.40 0.09
C TRP A 107 -3.12 6.73 -1.28
N GLY A 108 -2.91 5.41 -1.32
CA GLY A 108 -3.05 4.57 -2.52
C GLY A 108 -2.53 3.16 -2.26
N TYR A 109 -2.55 2.27 -3.26
CA TYR A 109 -1.97 0.92 -3.14
C TYR A 109 -1.53 0.38 -4.50
N SER A 110 -1.17 -0.90 -4.61
CA SER A 110 -0.68 -1.52 -5.86
C SER A 110 0.65 -0.89 -6.32
N ASP A 111 0.76 -0.41 -7.56
CA ASP A 111 1.98 0.29 -8.08
C ASP A 111 2.45 1.46 -7.22
N VAL A 112 1.53 2.11 -6.48
CA VAL A 112 1.85 3.18 -5.51
C VAL A 112 2.74 2.68 -4.36
N THR A 113 2.81 1.36 -4.12
CA THR A 113 3.75 0.74 -3.17
C THR A 113 5.18 1.23 -3.36
N PHE A 114 5.61 1.45 -4.60
CA PHE A 114 6.96 1.96 -4.85
C PHE A 114 7.17 3.34 -4.21
N LEU A 115 6.17 4.24 -4.35
CA LEU A 115 6.20 5.56 -3.72
C LEU A 115 6.07 5.47 -2.20
N HIS A 116 5.22 4.60 -1.67
CA HIS A 116 5.11 4.38 -0.21
C HIS A 116 6.46 4.03 0.41
N ASN A 117 7.19 3.10 -0.21
CA ASN A 117 8.50 2.68 0.28
C ASN A 117 9.54 3.80 0.12
N ALA A 118 9.59 4.47 -1.03
CA ALA A 118 10.55 5.53 -1.28
C ALA A 118 10.31 6.78 -0.40
N ILE A 119 9.07 7.25 -0.29
CA ILE A 119 8.66 8.34 0.61
C ILE A 119 8.96 7.97 2.05
N GLY A 120 8.63 6.74 2.45
CA GLY A 120 8.91 6.23 3.78
C GLY A 120 10.40 6.22 4.15
N MET A 121 11.26 5.86 3.20
CA MET A 121 12.72 5.79 3.39
C MET A 121 13.38 7.17 3.38
N TYR A 122 13.02 8.02 2.43
CA TYR A 122 13.75 9.26 2.15
C TYR A 122 13.12 10.51 2.74
N ALA A 123 11.80 10.55 2.86
CA ALA A 123 11.09 11.64 3.51
C ALA A 123 10.72 11.32 4.97
N GLU A 124 10.94 10.07 5.42
CA GLU A 124 10.57 9.58 6.74
C GLU A 124 9.10 9.85 7.07
N LEU A 125 8.21 9.73 6.09
CA LEU A 125 6.78 10.04 6.22
C LEU A 125 5.94 8.76 6.34
N VAL A 126 4.93 8.77 7.22
CA VAL A 126 3.88 7.75 7.25
C VAL A 126 2.95 7.93 6.06
N THR A 127 2.70 6.85 5.33
CA THR A 127 1.78 6.82 4.18
C THR A 127 0.69 5.78 4.40
N PHE A 128 -0.31 5.71 3.53
CA PHE A 128 -1.48 4.85 3.72
C PHE A 128 -1.69 3.93 2.52
N HIS A 129 -1.63 2.63 2.77
CA HIS A 129 -1.95 1.58 1.81
C HIS A 129 -3.47 1.34 1.82
N GLY A 130 -4.18 1.84 0.81
CA GLY A 130 -5.65 1.89 0.80
C GLY A 130 -6.24 2.00 -0.61
N PRO A 131 -7.56 1.73 -0.77
CA PRO A 131 -8.23 1.69 -2.07
C PRO A 131 -8.19 3.05 -2.76
N MET A 132 -8.09 3.05 -4.08
CA MET A 132 -7.95 4.25 -4.91
C MET A 132 -9.28 4.62 -5.59
N LEU A 133 -9.40 5.88 -6.00
CA LEU A 133 -10.68 6.45 -6.40
C LEU A 133 -11.28 5.76 -7.64
N ALA A 134 -10.55 5.72 -8.75
CA ALA A 134 -11.01 5.12 -10.00
C ALA A 134 -10.86 3.59 -10.03
N SER A 135 -9.85 3.07 -9.33
CA SER A 135 -9.58 1.63 -9.26
C SER A 135 -10.59 0.89 -8.39
N ASP A 136 -11.19 1.54 -7.39
CA ASP A 136 -12.02 0.87 -6.39
C ASP A 136 -13.26 1.69 -6.06
N VAL A 137 -13.13 2.88 -5.47
CA VAL A 137 -14.26 3.67 -4.91
C VAL A 137 -15.36 3.93 -5.94
N GLY A 138 -14.98 4.21 -7.18
CA GLY A 138 -15.90 4.50 -8.29
C GLY A 138 -16.56 3.28 -8.93
N LYS A 139 -16.23 2.07 -8.46
CA LYS A 139 -16.79 0.81 -8.96
C LYS A 139 -18.03 0.40 -8.14
N PRO A 140 -19.00 -0.28 -8.76
CA PRO A 140 -20.21 -0.71 -8.05
C PRO A 140 -19.94 -1.78 -6.99
N GLU A 141 -18.81 -2.49 -7.05
CA GLU A 141 -18.42 -3.50 -6.07
C GLU A 141 -17.74 -2.93 -4.82
N PHE A 142 -17.51 -1.61 -4.74
CA PHE A 142 -16.80 -0.99 -3.63
C PHE A 142 -17.53 -1.22 -2.30
N HIS A 143 -16.85 -1.87 -1.35
CA HIS A 143 -17.47 -2.29 -0.11
C HIS A 143 -17.51 -1.15 0.93
N GLU A 144 -18.63 -0.99 1.64
CA GLU A 144 -18.79 0.09 2.64
C GLU A 144 -17.74 0.06 3.75
N ARG A 145 -17.31 -1.13 4.19
CA ARG A 145 -16.21 -1.30 5.16
C ARG A 145 -14.89 -0.71 4.65
N SER A 146 -14.57 -0.88 3.37
CA SER A 146 -13.41 -0.26 2.72
C SER A 146 -13.51 1.27 2.80
N GLY A 147 -14.70 1.83 2.54
CA GLY A 147 -14.97 3.26 2.68
C GLY A 147 -14.78 3.78 4.11
N ARG A 148 -15.21 3.02 5.13
CA ARG A 148 -15.02 3.41 6.55
C ARG A 148 -13.54 3.52 6.94
N MET A 149 -12.64 2.81 6.27
CA MET A 149 -11.20 2.87 6.57
C MET A 149 -10.59 4.24 6.27
N PHE A 150 -11.18 5.06 5.40
CA PHE A 150 -10.74 6.46 5.21
C PHE A 150 -10.95 7.32 6.46
N GLY A 151 -11.79 6.88 7.42
CA GLY A 151 -11.98 7.57 8.70
C GLY A 151 -10.69 7.74 9.51
N GLN A 152 -9.71 6.84 9.32
CA GLN A 152 -8.38 6.93 9.96
C GLN A 152 -7.60 8.19 9.57
N LEU A 153 -7.98 8.83 8.47
CA LEU A 153 -7.37 10.09 8.04
C LEU A 153 -7.85 11.29 8.87
N PHE A 154 -8.99 11.19 9.55
CA PHE A 154 -9.62 12.30 10.27
C PHE A 154 -9.40 12.24 11.77
N GLN A 155 -9.13 11.06 12.31
CA GLN A 155 -8.89 10.85 13.73
C GLN A 155 -7.83 9.77 13.95
N PRO A 156 -6.92 9.97 14.92
CA PRO A 156 -6.00 8.92 15.30
C PRO A 156 -6.75 7.82 16.05
N PHE A 157 -6.76 6.61 15.49
CA PHE A 157 -7.18 5.42 16.22
C PHE A 157 -6.34 4.21 15.85
N GLU A 158 -6.23 3.31 16.83
CA GLU A 158 -5.55 2.03 16.68
C GLU A 158 -6.42 1.08 15.84
N LEU A 159 -5.81 0.44 14.85
CA LEU A 159 -6.47 -0.56 14.02
C LEU A 159 -6.24 -1.94 14.62
N HIS A 160 -7.33 -2.68 14.80
CA HIS A 160 -7.29 -4.07 15.23
C HIS A 160 -7.87 -4.96 14.14
N TYR A 161 -7.14 -6.02 13.80
CA TYR A 161 -7.56 -7.05 12.88
C TYR A 161 -7.48 -8.41 13.58
N ASP A 162 -8.55 -9.20 13.49
CA ASP A 162 -8.63 -10.56 14.00
C ASP A 162 -9.57 -11.42 13.12
N GLU A 163 -9.84 -12.65 13.57
CA GLU A 163 -10.68 -13.62 12.86
C GLU A 163 -12.17 -13.21 12.73
N SER A 164 -12.62 -12.13 13.37
CA SER A 164 -13.97 -11.58 13.15
C SER A 164 -14.10 -10.87 11.80
N ILE A 165 -12.98 -10.51 11.16
CA ILE A 165 -12.94 -9.82 9.86
C ILE A 165 -12.80 -10.82 8.71
N SER A 166 -11.87 -11.78 8.82
CA SER A 166 -11.67 -12.87 7.86
C SER A 166 -11.02 -14.09 8.54
N GLU A 167 -11.09 -15.25 7.89
CA GLU A 167 -10.31 -16.41 8.33
C GLU A 167 -8.81 -16.12 8.23
N LEU A 168 -8.08 -16.45 9.29
CA LEU A 168 -6.63 -16.25 9.39
C LEU A 168 -5.94 -17.59 9.63
N GLU A 169 -4.78 -17.76 9.01
CA GLU A 169 -3.97 -18.97 9.15
C GLU A 169 -2.54 -18.61 9.56
N THR A 170 -2.08 -19.26 10.62
CA THR A 170 -0.71 -19.11 11.14
C THR A 170 0.21 -20.10 10.44
N LEU A 171 1.20 -19.59 9.70
CA LEU A 171 2.24 -20.41 9.07
C LEU A 171 3.42 -20.63 10.01
N SER A 172 3.72 -19.63 10.85
CA SER A 172 4.74 -19.72 11.90
C SER A 172 4.31 -18.91 13.11
N GLY A 173 4.39 -19.51 14.30
CA GLY A 173 3.89 -18.92 15.54
C GLY A 173 4.79 -17.83 16.11
N GLY A 174 4.39 -17.30 17.28
CA GLY A 174 5.13 -16.25 17.99
C GLY A 174 4.44 -14.88 17.94
N MET A 175 5.14 -13.87 18.45
CA MET A 175 4.66 -12.49 18.51
C MET A 175 5.83 -11.55 18.25
N ALA A 176 5.57 -10.46 17.51
CA ALA A 176 6.57 -9.46 17.20
C ALA A 176 5.99 -8.06 17.17
N ASP A 177 6.82 -7.10 17.55
CA ASP A 177 6.60 -5.67 17.38
C ASP A 177 7.58 -5.13 16.35
N GLY A 178 7.11 -4.28 15.45
CA GLY A 178 7.95 -3.71 14.40
C GLY A 178 7.30 -2.50 13.75
N GLU A 179 8.05 -1.80 12.91
CA GLU A 179 7.45 -0.85 11.97
C GLU A 179 6.76 -1.65 10.84
N LEU A 180 5.52 -1.32 10.48
CA LEU A 180 4.83 -1.96 9.35
C LEU A 180 5.34 -1.37 8.03
N VAL A 181 5.85 -2.21 7.14
CA VAL A 181 6.36 -1.81 5.81
C VAL A 181 5.92 -2.81 4.75
N GLY A 182 6.00 -2.43 3.47
CA GLY A 182 5.72 -3.34 2.36
C GLY A 182 4.52 -2.87 1.52
N GLY A 183 3.66 -3.82 1.13
CA GLY A 183 2.60 -3.62 0.14
C GLY A 183 2.73 -4.66 -0.98
N ASN A 184 2.68 -4.22 -2.22
CA ASN A 184 2.72 -5.11 -3.38
C ASN A 184 4.07 -5.85 -3.53
N LEU A 185 4.05 -7.18 -3.56
CA LEU A 185 5.24 -8.03 -3.59
C LEU A 185 6.08 -7.81 -4.86
N SER A 186 5.45 -7.72 -6.03
CA SER A 186 6.12 -7.43 -7.30
C SER A 186 6.90 -6.12 -7.26
N LEU A 187 6.32 -5.07 -6.65
CA LEU A 187 6.99 -3.78 -6.50
C LEU A 187 8.12 -3.81 -5.46
N ILE A 188 7.97 -4.57 -4.37
CA ILE A 188 9.05 -4.77 -3.38
C ILE A 188 10.24 -5.49 -4.06
N ARG A 189 9.96 -6.57 -4.81
CA ARG A 189 10.95 -7.31 -5.59
C ARG A 189 11.64 -6.42 -6.63
N GLY A 190 10.89 -5.53 -7.29
CA GLY A 190 11.42 -4.57 -8.25
C GLY A 190 12.45 -3.57 -7.69
N GLY A 191 12.42 -3.32 -6.38
CA GLY A 191 13.36 -2.43 -5.70
C GLY A 191 14.72 -3.05 -5.33
N ILE A 192 14.83 -4.39 -5.33
CA ILE A 192 16.04 -5.11 -4.92
C ILE A 192 17.24 -4.72 -5.81
N GLY A 193 18.38 -4.41 -5.19
CA GLY A 193 19.61 -3.97 -5.85
C GLY A 193 19.63 -2.50 -6.25
N THR A 194 18.60 -1.73 -5.89
CA THR A 194 18.52 -0.29 -6.19
C THR A 194 18.61 0.54 -4.90
N LYS A 195 18.73 1.87 -5.02
CA LYS A 195 18.65 2.76 -3.86
C LYS A 195 17.28 2.70 -3.15
N PHE A 196 16.24 2.24 -3.84
CA PHE A 196 14.87 2.07 -3.31
C PHE A 196 14.61 0.69 -2.69
N GLU A 197 15.67 -0.09 -2.47
CA GLU A 197 15.56 -1.40 -1.85
C GLU A 197 14.99 -1.29 -0.43
N LEU A 198 13.87 -1.99 -0.19
CA LEU A 198 13.18 -1.93 1.10
C LEU A 198 14.05 -2.51 2.23
N ASP A 199 14.15 -1.76 3.32
CA ASP A 199 14.72 -2.25 4.58
C ASP A 199 13.65 -2.98 5.40
N THR A 200 13.88 -4.27 5.66
CA THR A 200 12.98 -5.16 6.42
C THR A 200 13.50 -5.46 7.83
N LYS A 201 14.69 -4.97 8.21
CA LYS A 201 15.34 -5.30 9.47
C LYS A 201 14.55 -4.80 10.69
N GLY A 202 14.15 -5.72 11.57
CA GLY A 202 13.34 -5.44 12.76
C GLY A 202 11.93 -4.92 12.44
N LYS A 203 11.45 -5.14 11.21
CA LYS A 203 10.15 -4.64 10.72
C LYS A 203 9.14 -5.76 10.57
N ILE A 204 7.86 -5.40 10.56
CA ILE A 204 6.79 -6.30 10.14
C ILE A 204 6.55 -6.05 8.66
N LEU A 205 6.74 -7.08 7.83
CA LEU A 205 6.61 -7.00 6.39
C LEU A 205 5.21 -7.40 5.96
N LEU A 206 4.47 -6.47 5.36
CA LEU A 206 3.23 -6.73 4.63
C LEU A 206 3.54 -7.10 3.17
N ILE A 207 3.01 -8.23 2.70
CA ILE A 207 3.04 -8.61 1.29
C ILE A 207 1.63 -8.94 0.79
N GLU A 208 1.28 -8.38 -0.37
CA GLU A 208 0.06 -8.66 -1.13
C GLU A 208 0.38 -8.62 -2.63
N ASP A 209 -0.42 -9.22 -3.50
CA ASP A 209 -0.23 -9.08 -4.94
C ASP A 209 -1.51 -9.39 -5.74
N THR A 210 -1.47 -9.21 -7.07
CA THR A 210 -2.60 -9.54 -7.95
C THR A 210 -2.15 -10.08 -9.30
N GLY A 211 -2.80 -11.15 -9.76
CA GLY A 211 -2.62 -11.71 -11.11
C GLY A 211 -1.33 -12.50 -11.31
N GLU A 212 -0.63 -12.83 -10.22
CA GLU A 212 0.63 -13.57 -10.21
C GLU A 212 0.38 -15.05 -9.97
N GLU A 213 0.72 -15.91 -10.93
CA GLU A 213 0.62 -17.37 -10.73
C GLU A 213 1.60 -17.85 -9.64
N PRO A 214 1.39 -19.02 -9.02
CA PRO A 214 2.18 -19.46 -7.88
C PRO A 214 3.70 -19.49 -8.13
N TYR A 215 4.14 -19.86 -9.34
CA TYR A 215 5.57 -19.86 -9.69
C TYR A 215 6.18 -18.45 -9.79
N GLN A 216 5.37 -17.43 -10.09
CA GLN A 216 5.81 -16.03 -10.12
C GLN A 216 5.98 -15.53 -8.69
N VAL A 217 5.05 -15.88 -7.80
CA VAL A 217 5.17 -15.62 -6.36
C VAL A 217 6.42 -16.30 -5.80
N ASP A 218 6.65 -17.57 -6.14
CA ASP A 218 7.88 -18.30 -5.79
C ASP A 218 9.13 -17.57 -6.27
N GLU A 219 9.19 -17.14 -7.54
CA GLU A 219 10.33 -16.35 -8.07
C GLU A 219 10.60 -15.11 -7.22
N MET A 220 9.55 -14.37 -6.87
CA MET A 220 9.68 -13.13 -6.08
C MET A 220 10.15 -13.40 -4.65
N LEU A 221 9.55 -14.39 -3.97
CA LEU A 221 9.96 -14.79 -2.62
C LEU A 221 11.39 -15.32 -2.61
N ASN A 222 11.79 -16.10 -3.62
CA ASN A 222 13.16 -16.57 -3.78
C ASN A 222 14.15 -15.41 -3.91
N GLN A 223 13.82 -14.38 -4.70
CA GLN A 223 14.67 -13.21 -4.83
C GLN A 223 14.80 -12.43 -3.52
N LEU A 224 13.71 -12.24 -2.77
CA LEU A 224 13.75 -11.59 -1.44
C LEU A 224 14.61 -12.41 -0.46
N LYS A 225 14.49 -13.74 -0.47
CA LYS A 225 15.31 -14.65 0.32
C LYS A 225 16.79 -14.51 -0.04
N GLN A 226 17.15 -14.54 -1.32
CA GLN A 226 18.54 -14.36 -1.78
C GLN A 226 19.10 -12.97 -1.48
N ALA A 227 18.24 -11.94 -1.48
CA ALA A 227 18.56 -10.59 -1.02
C ALA A 227 18.55 -10.43 0.52
N ARG A 228 18.42 -11.54 1.26
CA ARG A 228 18.49 -11.61 2.73
C ARG A 228 17.40 -10.82 3.46
N LYS A 229 16.28 -10.54 2.78
CA LYS A 229 15.17 -9.74 3.34
C LYS A 229 14.40 -10.43 4.46
N PHE A 230 14.58 -11.75 4.59
CA PHE A 230 13.94 -12.58 5.58
C PHE A 230 14.81 -12.88 6.81
N GLU A 231 16.10 -12.52 6.81
CA GLU A 231 17.01 -12.89 7.91
C GLU A 231 16.77 -12.11 9.21
N GLU A 232 16.42 -10.82 9.10
CA GLU A 232 16.21 -9.95 10.26
C GLU A 232 14.80 -9.35 10.30
N VAL A 233 13.85 -9.88 9.53
CA VAL A 233 12.45 -9.44 9.57
C VAL A 233 11.81 -9.92 10.87
N ALA A 234 11.01 -9.06 11.51
CA ALA A 234 10.42 -9.36 12.82
C ALA A 234 9.14 -10.20 12.71
N GLY A 235 8.39 -10.04 11.61
CA GLY A 235 7.18 -10.80 11.33
C GLY A 235 6.66 -10.53 9.92
N ILE A 236 5.77 -11.38 9.42
CA ILE A 236 5.22 -11.28 8.07
C ILE A 236 3.69 -11.32 8.11
N VAL A 237 3.08 -10.31 7.52
CA VAL A 237 1.63 -10.18 7.30
C VAL A 237 1.38 -10.48 5.82
N ILE A 238 0.67 -11.57 5.54
CA ILE A 238 0.33 -11.96 4.18
C ILE A 238 -1.11 -11.51 3.91
N GLY A 239 -1.23 -10.48 3.08
CA GLY A 239 -2.48 -9.91 2.60
C GLY A 239 -3.12 -10.75 1.50
N ASP A 240 -3.91 -10.10 0.66
CA ASP A 240 -4.64 -10.73 -0.42
C ASP A 240 -3.75 -10.93 -1.65
N PHE A 241 -3.72 -12.16 -2.16
CA PHE A 241 -3.10 -12.52 -3.43
C PHE A 241 -4.20 -12.80 -4.44
N LYS A 242 -4.73 -11.75 -5.06
CA LYS A 242 -5.90 -11.85 -5.93
C LYS A 242 -5.56 -12.54 -7.24
N ASN A 243 -6.43 -13.43 -7.71
CA ASN A 243 -6.27 -14.10 -9.01
C ASN A 243 -4.90 -14.80 -9.14
N ALA A 244 -4.41 -15.39 -8.04
CA ALA A 244 -3.12 -16.08 -7.96
C ALA A 244 -3.23 -17.59 -8.23
N GLU A 245 -4.38 -18.05 -8.72
CA GLU A 245 -4.57 -19.46 -9.08
C GLU A 245 -3.76 -19.82 -10.34
N PRO A 246 -3.16 -21.02 -10.38
CA PRO A 246 -2.42 -21.46 -11.55
C PRO A 246 -3.37 -21.70 -12.73
N LYS A 247 -2.97 -21.27 -13.93
CA LYS A 247 -3.72 -21.52 -15.18
C LYS A 247 -3.71 -22.99 -15.59
N LYS A 248 -2.74 -23.77 -15.11
CA LYS A 248 -2.62 -25.23 -15.30
C LYS A 248 -2.42 -25.93 -13.95
N PRO A 249 -3.49 -26.12 -13.15
CA PRO A 249 -3.37 -26.62 -11.78
C PRO A 249 -2.68 -27.97 -11.64
N GLU A 250 -2.82 -28.86 -12.62
CA GLU A 250 -2.22 -30.19 -12.60
C GLU A 250 -0.69 -30.22 -12.78
N GLN A 251 -0.09 -29.07 -13.15
CA GLN A 251 1.34 -28.89 -13.39
C GLN A 251 1.96 -27.83 -12.46
N SER A 252 1.23 -27.37 -11.46
CA SER A 252 1.64 -26.24 -10.61
C SER A 252 1.41 -26.54 -9.14
N TRP A 253 2.21 -25.91 -8.29
CA TRP A 253 1.88 -25.79 -6.88
C TRP A 253 0.72 -24.82 -6.71
N THR A 254 -0.04 -24.98 -5.62
CA THR A 254 -0.94 -23.92 -5.17
C THR A 254 -0.14 -22.78 -4.55
N LEU A 255 -0.75 -21.59 -4.44
CA LEU A 255 -0.15 -20.50 -3.69
C LEU A 255 0.15 -20.91 -2.25
N ASP A 256 -0.74 -21.65 -1.60
CA ASP A 256 -0.53 -22.12 -0.23
C ASP A 256 0.70 -23.02 -0.10
N GLN A 257 0.95 -23.90 -1.07
CA GLN A 257 2.16 -24.74 -1.08
C GLN A 257 3.43 -23.89 -1.22
N VAL A 258 3.40 -22.83 -2.02
CA VAL A 258 4.52 -21.88 -2.12
C VAL A 258 4.71 -21.15 -0.79
N LEU A 259 3.66 -20.58 -0.21
CA LEU A 259 3.77 -19.85 1.07
C LEU A 259 4.27 -20.76 2.21
N ASP A 260 3.79 -22.00 2.28
CA ASP A 260 4.26 -22.99 3.24
C ASP A 260 5.76 -23.29 3.08
N ASP A 261 6.26 -23.45 1.85
CA ASP A 261 7.67 -23.75 1.58
C ASP A 261 8.62 -22.65 2.10
N TYR A 262 8.18 -21.39 2.05
CA TYR A 262 8.99 -20.25 2.52
C TYR A 262 8.81 -19.93 4.00
N PHE A 263 7.59 -20.06 4.54
CA PHE A 263 7.23 -19.41 5.80
C PHE A 263 6.82 -20.37 6.91
N LYS A 264 6.57 -21.65 6.60
CA LYS A 264 6.21 -22.62 7.62
C LYS A 264 7.36 -22.84 8.60
N ASP A 265 7.07 -22.76 9.89
CA ASP A 265 8.05 -22.96 10.97
C ASP A 265 9.30 -22.05 10.87
N MET A 266 9.16 -20.87 10.26
CA MET A 266 10.26 -19.91 10.02
C MET A 266 10.91 -19.38 11.32
N GLY A 267 10.23 -19.50 12.47
CA GLY A 267 10.74 -19.06 13.78
C GLY A 267 10.43 -17.61 14.13
N ILE A 268 9.69 -16.91 13.26
CA ILE A 268 9.09 -15.59 13.48
C ILE A 268 7.58 -15.65 13.21
N PRO A 269 6.75 -14.74 13.72
CA PRO A 269 5.32 -14.75 13.44
C PRO A 269 5.03 -14.51 11.95
N VAL A 270 4.30 -15.44 11.34
CA VAL A 270 3.79 -15.32 9.97
C VAL A 270 2.32 -15.73 9.94
N VAL A 271 1.46 -14.84 9.46
CA VAL A 271 0.01 -15.07 9.36
C VAL A 271 -0.48 -14.64 7.98
N LYS A 272 -1.32 -15.47 7.35
CA LYS A 272 -2.01 -15.15 6.09
C LYS A 272 -3.52 -15.04 6.27
N GLY A 273 -4.16 -14.47 5.25
CA GLY A 273 -5.63 -14.32 5.18
C GLY A 273 -6.13 -12.91 5.49
N PHE A 274 -5.22 -11.95 5.70
CA PHE A 274 -5.61 -10.56 5.92
C PHE A 274 -6.22 -9.96 4.64
N LYS A 275 -7.34 -9.26 4.78
CA LYS A 275 -7.99 -8.54 3.68
C LYS A 275 -7.33 -7.18 3.42
N ILE A 276 -6.04 -7.20 3.10
CA ILE A 276 -5.22 -6.04 2.75
C ILE A 276 -4.65 -6.28 1.35
N GLY A 277 -4.78 -5.33 0.42
CA GLY A 277 -4.42 -5.49 -0.98
C GLY A 277 -5.63 -5.54 -1.91
N HIS A 278 -5.56 -6.33 -2.97
CA HIS A 278 -6.53 -6.28 -4.08
C HIS A 278 -7.91 -6.94 -3.80
N CYS A 279 -8.39 -6.98 -2.55
CA CYS A 279 -9.67 -7.58 -2.16
C CYS A 279 -10.81 -6.60 -1.91
N GLU A 280 -12.03 -7.13 -1.79
CA GLU A 280 -13.17 -6.43 -1.20
C GLU A 280 -13.76 -7.30 -0.06
N PRO A 281 -13.97 -6.76 1.16
CA PRO A 281 -13.54 -5.43 1.61
C PRO A 281 -12.00 -5.28 1.65
N HIS A 282 -11.53 -4.04 1.53
CA HIS A 282 -10.12 -3.66 1.63
C HIS A 282 -9.84 -2.97 2.97
N PHE A 283 -9.02 -3.61 3.81
CA PHE A 283 -8.58 -3.10 5.10
C PHE A 283 -7.35 -2.20 4.92
N SER A 284 -7.56 -0.89 4.90
CA SER A 284 -6.47 0.07 4.66
C SER A 284 -5.59 0.25 5.90
N VAL A 285 -4.28 0.29 5.70
CA VAL A 285 -3.29 0.36 6.79
C VAL A 285 -2.30 1.53 6.60
N PRO A 286 -1.90 2.21 7.69
CA PRO A 286 -0.78 3.13 7.65
C PRO A 286 0.54 2.34 7.61
N LEU A 287 1.47 2.76 6.74
CA LEU A 287 2.81 2.23 6.60
C LEU A 287 3.81 3.16 7.28
N GLY A 288 4.77 2.59 8.00
CA GLY A 288 5.78 3.35 8.75
C GLY A 288 5.45 3.63 10.21
N VAL A 289 4.31 3.12 10.69
CA VAL A 289 3.92 3.15 12.11
C VAL A 289 4.31 1.85 12.80
N LYS A 290 4.26 1.84 14.14
CA LYS A 290 4.43 0.59 14.90
C LYS A 290 3.20 -0.30 14.75
N ALA A 291 3.46 -1.59 14.63
CA ALA A 291 2.46 -2.64 14.62
C ALA A 291 2.92 -3.81 15.50
N ARG A 292 1.95 -4.60 15.95
CA ARG A 292 2.14 -5.86 16.64
C ARG A 292 1.42 -6.96 15.88
N LEU A 293 2.15 -8.01 15.52
CA LEU A 293 1.60 -9.25 14.98
C LEU A 293 1.71 -10.33 16.06
N ASP A 294 0.57 -10.88 16.48
CA ASP A 294 0.52 -12.06 17.34
C ASP A 294 -0.03 -13.22 16.51
N ALA A 295 0.86 -14.12 16.10
CA ALA A 295 0.52 -15.28 15.29
C ALA A 295 -0.10 -16.41 16.12
N ASN A 296 0.04 -16.39 17.45
CA ASN A 296 -0.61 -17.36 18.31
C ASN A 296 -2.09 -17.00 18.52
N ALA A 297 -2.38 -15.71 18.66
CA ALA A 297 -3.74 -15.18 18.79
C ALA A 297 -4.37 -14.80 17.44
N LYS A 298 -3.60 -14.84 16.35
CA LYS A 298 -4.00 -14.37 15.00
C LYS A 298 -4.55 -12.95 15.01
N THR A 299 -3.81 -12.04 15.61
CA THR A 299 -4.19 -10.62 15.67
C THR A 299 -3.11 -9.73 15.08
N LEU A 300 -3.53 -8.65 14.42
CA LEU A 300 -2.67 -7.57 13.97
C LEU A 300 -3.20 -6.26 14.56
N THR A 301 -2.36 -5.59 15.33
CA THR A 301 -2.64 -4.27 15.90
C THR A 301 -1.71 -3.24 15.28
N ILE A 302 -2.25 -2.12 14.80
CA ILE A 302 -1.49 -1.09 14.07
C ILE A 302 -1.78 0.28 14.70
N LEU A 303 -0.72 0.99 15.10
CA LEU A 303 -0.86 2.31 15.69
C LEU A 303 -1.41 3.34 14.68
N PRO A 304 -2.00 4.45 15.15
CA PRO A 304 -2.50 5.51 14.28
C PRO A 304 -1.45 6.04 13.30
N GLY A 305 -1.90 6.37 12.08
CA GLY A 305 -1.04 6.95 11.03
C GLY A 305 -1.05 8.48 10.95
N VAL A 306 -1.91 9.16 11.70
CA VAL A 306 -2.04 10.62 11.75
C VAL A 306 -1.89 11.14 13.18
N GLU A 307 -1.54 12.42 13.32
CA GLU A 307 -1.61 13.19 14.57
C GLU A 307 -2.85 14.11 14.67
#